data_AF-A0A8S9K3S3-F1
#
_entry.id   AF-A0A8S9K3S3-F1
#
_cell.length_a   1.000
_cell.length_b   1.000
_cell.length_c   1.000
_cell.angle_alpha   90.00
_cell.angle_beta   90.00
_cell.angle_gamma   90.00
#
_symmetry.space_group_name_H-M   'P 1'
#
loop_
_entity.id
_entity.type
_entity.pdbx_description
1 polymer ?
#
loop_
_entity_poly.entity_id
_entity_poly.type
_entity_poly.pdbx_seq_one_letter_code
_entity_poly.pdbx_strand_id
1 'polypeptide(L)'
;MQTRYVVKYRHCDGKLVLKVTDNKECLKFKTDQAQEAKKMEKLNNIFFTLMARGPDVDVSEVTGKEPMETQPAKKGRGRKQ
;
A
#
# COMPACT_ATOMS: atom_id res chain seq x y z
N MET A 1 3.88 -19.05 -12.64
CA MET A 1 3.90 -19.01 -11.16
C MET A 1 2.58 -18.42 -10.69
N GLN A 2 1.99 -18.92 -9.59
CA GLN A 2 0.71 -18.41 -9.09
C GLN A 2 0.94 -17.45 -7.91
N THR A 3 0.95 -16.16 -8.21
CA THR A 3 1.04 -15.11 -7.19
C THR A 3 -0.35 -14.80 -6.63
N ARG A 4 -0.46 -14.70 -5.31
CA ARG A 4 -1.69 -14.29 -4.61
C ARG A 4 -1.45 -13.02 -3.81
N TYR A 5 -2.33 -12.06 -3.99
CA TYR A 5 -2.36 -10.77 -3.33
C TYR A 5 -3.55 -10.73 -2.37
N VAL A 6 -3.31 -10.44 -1.09
CA VAL A 6 -4.34 -10.43 -0.03
C VAL A 6 -4.20 -9.20 0.84
N VAL A 7 -5.28 -8.41 0.94
CA VAL A 7 -5.41 -7.30 1.89
C VAL A 7 -6.45 -7.65 2.95
N LYS A 8 -6.12 -7.39 4.22
CA LYS A 8 -7.04 -7.52 5.34
C LYS A 8 -7.02 -6.23 6.16
N TYR A 9 -8.19 -5.61 6.30
CA TYR A 9 -8.39 -4.47 7.19
C TYR A 9 -9.24 -4.89 8.39
N ARG A 10 -8.82 -4.48 9.59
CA ARG A 10 -9.57 -4.68 10.83
C ARG A 10 -9.90 -3.32 11.43
N HIS A 11 -11.13 -2.86 11.18
CA HIS A 11 -11.60 -1.53 11.58
C HIS A 11 -11.47 -1.29 13.09
N CYS A 12 -11.89 -2.24 13.94
CA CYS A 12 -11.84 -2.08 15.40
C CYS A 12 -10.42 -1.85 15.96
N ASP A 13 -9.39 -2.29 15.22
CA ASP A 13 -8.00 -2.12 15.61
C ASP A 13 -7.29 -1.02 14.82
N GLY A 14 -7.93 -0.46 13.78
CA GLY A 14 -7.29 0.44 12.82
C GLY A 14 -6.14 -0.20 12.02
N LYS A 15 -6.04 -1.54 11.97
CA LYS A 15 -4.89 -2.25 11.40
C LYS A 15 -5.16 -2.72 9.97
N LEU A 16 -4.18 -2.50 9.10
CA LEU A 16 -4.14 -3.00 7.74
C LEU A 16 -2.97 -3.97 7.57
N VAL A 17 -3.25 -5.10 6.92
CA VAL A 17 -2.25 -6.11 6.57
C VAL A 17 -2.34 -6.42 5.08
N LEU A 18 -1.23 -6.27 4.37
CA LEU A 18 -1.05 -6.73 3.00
C LEU A 18 -0.12 -7.95 3.00
N LYS A 19 -0.45 -8.97 2.20
CA LYS A 19 0.38 -10.13 1.93
C LYS A 19 0.41 -10.44 0.44
N VAL A 20 1.60 -10.67 -0.09
CA VAL A 20 1.83 -11.17 -1.45
C VAL A 20 2.68 -12.44 -1.37
N THR A 21 2.29 -13.49 -2.08
CA THR A 21 3.02 -14.77 -2.05
C THR A 21 2.87 -15.54 -3.35
N ASP A 22 3.93 -16.23 -3.76
CA ASP A 22 3.96 -17.16 -4.89
C ASP A 22 4.07 -18.64 -4.44
N ASN A 23 3.82 -18.90 -3.15
CA ASN A 23 4.05 -20.15 -2.42
C ASN A 23 5.52 -20.50 -2.11
N LYS A 24 6.50 -19.76 -2.62
CA LYS A 24 7.92 -19.93 -2.26
C LYS A 24 8.34 -18.83 -1.29
N GLU A 25 7.97 -17.61 -1.61
CA GLU A 25 8.26 -16.42 -0.83
C GLU A 25 6.97 -15.72 -0.40
N CYS A 26 7.06 -14.97 0.70
CA CYS A 26 5.93 -14.24 1.25
C CYS A 26 6.39 -12.86 1.70
N LEU A 27 5.92 -11.84 0.99
CA LEU A 27 6.09 -10.44 1.38
C LEU A 27 4.88 -10.03 2.22
N LYS A 28 5.11 -9.41 3.37
CA LYS A 28 4.05 -8.97 4.28
C LYS A 28 4.32 -7.54 4.75
N PHE A 29 3.32 -6.70 4.60
CA PHE A 29 3.32 -5.33 5.09
C PHE A 29 2.19 -5.15 6.11
N LYS A 30 2.49 -4.53 7.24
CA LYS A 30 1.51 -4.23 8.30
C LYS A 30 1.64 -2.78 8.70
N THR A 31 0.51 -2.10 8.84
CA THR A 31 0.47 -0.70 9.23
C THR A 31 -0.80 -0.39 10.01
N ASP A 32 -0.71 0.59 10.91
CA ASP A 32 -1.83 1.24 11.60
C ASP A 32 -2.00 2.70 11.17
N GLN A 33 -1.18 3.16 10.22
CA GLN A 33 -1.21 4.52 9.72
C GLN A 33 -2.36 4.69 8.72
N ALA A 34 -3.39 5.46 9.09
CA ALA A 34 -4.57 5.68 8.25
C ALA A 34 -4.24 6.21 6.83
N GLN A 35 -3.20 7.04 6.71
CA GLN A 35 -2.69 7.55 5.43
C GLN A 35 -2.23 6.46 4.45
N GLU A 36 -1.77 5.31 4.94
CA GLU A 36 -1.36 4.17 4.11
C GLU A 36 -2.56 3.45 3.49
N ALA A 37 -3.78 3.64 4.02
CA ALA A 37 -4.99 3.07 3.44
C ALA A 37 -5.26 3.61 2.03
N LYS A 38 -5.08 4.92 1.81
CA LYS A 38 -5.25 5.56 0.49
C LYS A 38 -4.21 5.03 -0.51
N LYS A 39 -2.97 4.80 -0.07
CA LYS A 39 -1.91 4.19 -0.91
C LYS A 39 -2.26 2.76 -1.28
N MET A 40 -2.82 1.99 -0.34
CA MET A 40 -3.24 0.60 -0.57
C MET A 40 -4.39 0.51 -1.59
N GLU A 41 -5.35 1.43 -1.51
CA GLU A 41 -6.45 1.51 -2.48
C GLU A 41 -5.93 1.78 -3.89
N LYS A 42 -4.99 2.72 -4.05
CA LYS A 42 -4.32 2.94 -5.34
C LYS A 42 -3.61 1.69 -5.83
N LEU A 43 -2.89 1.00 -4.95
CA LEU A 43 -2.19 -0.24 -5.28
C LEU A 43 -3.16 -1.36 -5.74
N ASN A 44 -4.31 -1.50 -5.08
CA ASN A 44 -5.36 -2.44 -5.51
C ASN A 44 -5.81 -2.16 -6.95
N ASN A 45 -6.06 -0.89 -7.28
CA ASN A 45 -6.55 -0.51 -8.62
C ASN A 45 -5.51 -0.80 -9.71
N ILE A 46 -4.22 -0.53 -9.42
CA ILE A 46 -3.11 -0.90 -10.32
C ILE A 46 -3.12 -2.42 -10.55
N PHE A 47 -3.16 -3.21 -9.48
CA PHE A 47 -3.12 -4.66 -9.59
C PHE A 47 -4.33 -5.22 -10.32
N PHE A 48 -5.54 -4.71 -10.09
CA PHE A 48 -6.71 -5.11 -10.86
C PHE A 48 -6.56 -4.81 -12.35
N THR A 49 -6.03 -3.63 -12.68
CA THR A 49 -5.82 -3.24 -14.07
C THR A 49 -4.79 -4.16 -14.76
N LEU A 50 -3.64 -4.41 -14.12
CA LEU A 50 -2.62 -5.30 -14.63
C LEU A 50 -3.11 -6.74 -14.77
N MET A 51 -3.89 -7.22 -13.79
CA MET A 51 -4.45 -8.58 -13.83
C MET A 51 -5.55 -8.74 -14.90
N ALA A 52 -6.32 -7.69 -15.19
CA ALA A 52 -7.41 -7.75 -16.16
C ALA A 52 -6.95 -7.51 -17.61
N ARG A 53 -6.01 -6.59 -17.82
CA ARG A 53 -5.61 -6.10 -19.15
C ARG A 53 -4.19 -6.53 -19.56
N GLY A 54 -3.39 -7.06 -18.63
CA GLY A 54 -2.04 -7.54 -18.89
C GLY A 54 -0.93 -6.55 -18.50
N PRO A 55 0.34 -6.95 -18.66
CA PRO A 55 1.51 -6.19 -18.20
C PRO A 55 1.84 -4.95 -19.04
N ASP A 56 1.32 -4.86 -20.27
CA ASP A 56 1.62 -3.77 -21.21
C ASP A 56 0.79 -2.50 -20.96
N VAL A 57 -0.04 -2.49 -19.91
CA VAL A 57 -0.93 -1.38 -19.59
C VAL A 57 -0.14 -0.24 -18.96
N ASP A 58 -0.38 0.98 -19.44
CA ASP A 58 0.15 2.17 -18.80
C ASP A 58 -0.55 2.42 -17.45
N VAL A 59 0.18 2.16 -16.38
CA VAL A 59 -0.28 2.32 -14.99
C VAL A 59 -0.48 3.79 -14.62
N SER A 60 0.04 4.74 -15.42
CA SER A 60 -0.11 6.17 -15.17
C SER A 60 -1.56 6.66 -15.28
N GLU A 61 -2.41 5.97 -16.04
CA GLU A 61 -3.84 6.30 -16.17
C GLU A 61 -4.62 6.03 -14.88
N VAL A 62 -4.21 5.01 -14.11
CA VAL A 62 -4.93 4.53 -12.91
C VAL A 62 -4.51 5.26 -11.65
N THR A 63 -3.26 5.73 -11.59
CA THR A 63 -2.70 6.33 -10.38
C THR A 63 -3.08 7.79 -10.19
N GLY A 64 -3.45 8.49 -11.27
CA GLY A 64 -3.74 9.93 -11.26
C GLY A 64 -2.52 10.75 -10.87
N LYS A 65 -2.35 11.93 -11.47
CA LYS A 65 -1.27 12.86 -11.09
C LYS A 65 -1.60 13.51 -9.73
N GLU A 66 -1.40 12.81 -8.62
CA GLU A 66 -1.38 13.43 -7.28
C GLU A 66 0.07 13.63 -6.80
N PRO A 67 0.43 14.82 -6.28
CA PRO A 67 1.76 15.08 -5.75
C PRO A 67 2.04 14.21 -4.52
N MET A 68 3.24 13.62 -4.50
CA MET A 68 3.77 12.88 -3.37
C MET A 68 4.03 13.85 -2.22
N GLU A 69 3.11 13.92 -1.26
CA GLU A 69 3.30 14.73 -0.05
C GLU A 69 4.37 14.06 0.85
N THR A 70 5.57 14.64 0.84
CA THR A 70 6.66 14.35 1.76
C THR A 70 6.25 14.77 3.17
N GLN A 71 5.91 13.83 4.04
CA GLN A 71 5.73 14.14 5.45
C GLN A 71 7.08 14.33 6.16
N PRO A 72 7.31 15.46 6.85
CA PRO A 72 8.52 15.69 7.61
C PRO A 72 8.49 14.86 8.91
N ALA A 73 9.62 14.19 9.20
CA ALA A 73 9.86 13.54 10.48
C ALA A 73 9.67 14.55 11.62
N LYS A 74 8.78 14.24 12.58
CA LYS A 74 8.57 15.06 13.77
C LYS A 74 9.86 15.11 14.58
N LYS A 75 10.58 16.24 14.47
CA LYS A 75 11.70 16.63 15.34
C LYS A 75 11.16 16.75 16.78
N GLY A 76 11.54 15.81 17.64
CA GLY A 76 11.24 15.84 19.07
C GLY A 76 11.85 17.07 19.73
N ARG A 77 11.00 17.87 20.37
CA ARG A 77 11.35 19.09 21.12
C ARG A 77 12.28 18.77 22.29
N GLY A 78 13.24 19.66 22.53
CA GLY A 78 14.25 19.55 23.56
C GLY A 78 13.70 19.42 24.98
N ARG A 79 14.45 18.72 25.82
CA ARG A 79 14.25 18.63 27.26
C ARG A 79 15.25 19.56 27.92
N LYS A 80 14.77 20.66 28.47
CA LYS A 80 15.51 21.56 29.36
C LYS A 80 14.94 21.35 30.76
N GLN A 81 15.70 20.68 31.62
CA GLN A 81 15.67 20.88 33.07
C GLN A 81 17.00 20.39 33.64
#